data_AF-A0A2P4S8C8-F1
#
_entry.id   AF-A0A2P4S8C8-F1
#
_cell.length_a   1.000
_cell.length_b   1.000
_cell.length_c   1.000
_cell.angle_alpha   90.00
_cell.angle_beta   90.00
_cell.angle_gamma   90.00
#
_symmetry.space_group_name_H-M   'P 1'
#
loop_
_entity.id
_entity.type
_entity.pdbx_description
1 polymer ?
#
loop_
_entity_poly.entity_id
_entity_poly.type
_entity_poly.pdbx_seq_one_letter_code
_entity_poly.pdbx_strand_id
1 'polypeptide(L)'
;MNDDITVSLRGLNKLAKILKKKRIDNGALTLSSPEVRFHMDSETHDPIDLQTKELRETNSMVEEFMLLANVSVAQKIYDEFPEFALLRKHPAPPPSNYDILVKAAKSKAGFFYRSHEFIIKSCAFWLAGRLSESDHWKSVS
;
A
#
# COMPACT_ATOMS: atom_id res chain seq x y z
N MET A 1 28.95 12.89 10.70
CA MET A 1 28.54 11.82 9.77
C MET A 1 27.94 12.43 8.51
N ASN A 2 28.81 12.74 7.54
CA ASN A 2 28.50 13.33 6.23
C ASN A 2 29.15 12.51 5.10
N ASP A 3 29.20 11.19 5.25
CA ASP A 3 29.54 10.32 4.12
C ASP A 3 28.44 10.36 3.05
N ASP A 4 28.84 10.10 1.81
CA ASP A 4 27.96 10.22 0.63
C ASP A 4 26.74 9.29 0.70
N ILE A 5 26.92 8.09 1.24
CA ILE A 5 25.84 7.10 1.44
C ILE A 5 24.80 7.65 2.39
N THR A 6 25.22 8.21 3.53
CA THR A 6 24.31 8.76 4.54
C THR A 6 23.57 9.98 4.01
N VAL A 7 24.22 10.85 3.23
CA VAL A 7 23.54 11.99 2.58
C VAL A 7 22.50 11.49 1.59
N SER A 8 22.85 10.52 0.76
CA SER A 8 21.96 9.90 -0.23
C SER A 8 20.74 9.22 0.43
N LEU A 9 20.95 8.43 1.50
CA LEU A 9 19.86 7.79 2.26
C LEU A 9 18.92 8.81 2.90
N ARG A 10 19.44 9.92 3.43
CA ARG A 10 18.60 11.02 3.94
C ARG A 10 17.78 11.67 2.81
N GLY A 11 18.37 11.83 1.63
CA GLY A 11 17.67 12.30 0.43
C GLY A 11 16.53 11.37 0.02
N LEU A 12 16.81 10.07 -0.08
CA LEU A 12 15.82 9.03 -0.37
C LEU A 12 14.68 9.03 0.66
N ASN A 13 14.98 9.16 1.96
CA ASN A 13 13.95 9.19 3.00
C ASN A 13 13.05 10.42 2.86
N LYS A 14 13.61 11.59 2.52
CA LYS A 14 12.81 12.81 2.25
C LYS A 14 11.85 12.59 1.08
N LEU A 15 12.34 12.01 -0.02
CA LEU A 15 11.52 11.72 -1.19
C LEU A 15 10.43 10.68 -0.90
N ALA A 16 10.76 9.61 -0.18
CA ALA A 16 9.80 8.59 0.21
C ALA A 16 8.66 9.17 1.07
N LYS A 17 8.95 10.10 1.99
CA LYS A 17 7.93 10.79 2.79
C LYS A 17 6.97 11.61 1.90
N ILE A 18 7.48 12.26 0.85
CA ILE A 18 6.66 13.00 -0.13
C ILE A 18 5.77 12.03 -0.93
N LEU A 19 6.34 10.94 -1.44
CA LEU A 19 5.61 9.90 -2.18
C LEU A 19 4.48 9.29 -1.34
N LYS A 20 4.79 8.92 -0.10
CA LYS A 20 3.83 8.40 0.86
C LYS A 20 2.69 9.37 1.12
N LYS A 21 3.01 10.65 1.36
CA LYS A 21 2.00 11.69 1.56
C LYS A 21 1.07 11.79 0.36
N LYS A 22 1.63 11.88 -0.85
CA LYS A 22 0.84 11.90 -2.09
C LYS A 22 -0.03 10.65 -2.24
N ARG A 23 0.46 9.47 -1.85
CA ARG A 23 -0.28 8.20 -1.91
C ARG A 23 -1.48 8.21 -0.94
N ILE A 24 -1.29 8.68 0.29
CA ILE A 24 -2.36 8.81 1.30
C ILE A 24 -3.39 9.86 0.88
N ASP A 25 -2.94 11.02 0.40
CA ASP A 25 -3.81 12.09 -0.09
C ASP A 25 -4.69 11.63 -1.28
N ASN A 26 -4.19 10.68 -2.08
CA ASN A 26 -4.94 10.02 -3.15
C ASN A 26 -5.88 8.90 -2.67
N GLY A 27 -6.04 8.69 -1.36
CA GLY A 27 -6.97 7.72 -0.77
C GLY A 27 -6.38 6.32 -0.53
N ALA A 28 -5.06 6.17 -0.53
CA ALA A 28 -4.45 4.89 -0.16
C ALA A 28 -4.57 4.62 1.33
N LEU A 29 -4.85 3.36 1.67
CA LEU A 29 -4.93 2.88 3.04
C LEU A 29 -3.66 2.09 3.39
N THR A 30 -3.12 2.34 4.58
CA THR A 30 -2.07 1.50 5.16
C THR A 30 -2.73 0.59 6.18
N LEU A 31 -3.07 -0.63 5.76
CA LEU A 31 -3.67 -1.66 6.61
C LEU A 31 -2.61 -2.74 6.84
N SER A 32 -1.98 -2.70 8.01
CA SER A 32 -0.97 -3.69 8.40
C SER A 32 -1.53 -4.55 9.52
N SER A 33 -1.58 -5.87 9.29
CA SER A 33 -1.83 -6.83 10.36
C SER A 33 -0.60 -6.92 11.26
N PRO A 34 -0.75 -7.07 12.59
CA PRO A 34 0.38 -7.33 13.46
C PRO A 34 1.10 -8.61 13.02
N GLU A 35 2.37 -8.47 12.61
CA GLU A 35 3.24 -9.60 12.29
C GLU A 35 4.06 -9.96 13.53
N VAL A 36 4.22 -11.26 13.78
CA VAL A 36 4.97 -11.79 14.93
C VAL A 36 6.23 -12.49 14.42
N ARG A 37 7.36 -12.29 15.11
CA ARG A 37 8.65 -12.94 14.84
C ARG A 37 9.09 -13.72 16.06
N PHE A 38 9.46 -14.99 15.83
CA PHE A 38 10.08 -15.84 16.84
C PHE A 38 11.59 -15.63 16.82
N HIS A 39 12.19 -15.39 17.97
CA HIS A 39 13.63 -15.53 18.14
C HIS A 39 13.90 -16.97 18.56
N MET A 40 14.60 -17.72 17.70
CA MET A 40 14.96 -19.10 17.96
C MET A 40 16.35 -19.15 18.59
N ASP A 41 16.54 -20.05 19.55
CA ASP A 41 17.86 -20.40 20.05
C ASP A 41 18.70 -21.04 18.95
N SER A 42 19.96 -20.63 18.82
CA SER A 42 20.88 -21.17 17.81
C SER A 42 21.33 -22.60 18.11
N GLU A 43 21.26 -23.04 19.37
CA GLU A 43 21.70 -24.38 19.77
C GLU A 43 20.54 -25.37 19.89
N THR A 44 19.44 -24.98 20.53
CA THR A 44 18.29 -25.88 20.75
C THR A 44 17.21 -25.80 19.66
N HIS A 45 17.23 -24.77 18.80
CA HIS A 45 16.16 -24.45 17.85
C HIS A 45 14.79 -24.19 18.50
N ASP A 46 14.73 -24.01 19.83
CA ASP A 46 13.50 -23.67 20.52
C ASP A 46 13.22 -22.16 20.45
N PRO A 47 11.94 -21.73 20.35
CA PRO A 47 11.59 -20.31 20.36
C PRO A 47 11.80 -19.72 21.77
N ILE A 48 12.78 -18.84 21.91
CA ILE A 48 13.11 -18.15 23.16
C ILE A 48 12.13 -17.00 23.42
N ASP A 49 11.83 -16.21 22.38
CA ASP A 49 11.08 -14.96 22.54
C ASP A 49 10.17 -14.68 21.34
N LEU A 50 9.04 -14.03 21.64
CA LEU A 50 7.97 -13.68 20.72
C LEU A 50 7.92 -12.16 20.61
N GLN A 51 8.44 -11.61 19.51
CA GLN A 51 8.48 -10.17 19.30
C GLN A 51 7.52 -9.74 18.20
N THR A 52 6.80 -8.65 18.44
CA THR A 52 5.97 -8.03 17.40
C THR A 52 6.87 -7.22 16.46
N LYS A 53 6.66 -7.36 15.15
CA LYS A 53 7.47 -6.69 14.14
C LYS A 53 7.09 -5.21 14.07
N GLU A 54 7.97 -4.36 14.56
CA GLU A 54 7.80 -2.91 14.42
C GLU A 54 8.16 -2.42 13.01
N LEU A 55 7.29 -1.59 12.44
CA LEU A 55 7.56 -0.91 11.18
C LEU A 55 8.47 0.30 11.42
N ARG A 56 9.71 0.21 10.94
CA ARG A 56 10.68 1.31 10.96
C ARG A 56 10.49 2.25 9.76
N GLU A 57 10.95 3.50 9.88
CA GLU A 57 10.92 4.46 8.75
C GLU A 57 11.62 3.91 7.50
N THR A 58 12.73 3.19 7.66
CA THR A 58 13.47 2.58 6.55
C THR A 58 12.62 1.57 5.78
N ASN A 59 11.77 0.79 6.46
CA ASN A 59 10.86 -0.15 5.80
C ASN A 59 9.87 0.62 4.93
N SER A 60 9.30 1.71 5.47
CA SER A 60 8.40 2.58 4.72
C SER A 60 9.09 3.24 3.53
N MET A 61 10.36 3.64 3.67
CA MET A 61 11.14 4.22 2.57
C MET A 61 11.28 3.22 1.42
N VAL A 62 11.71 1.99 1.71
CA VAL A 62 11.87 0.94 0.70
C VAL A 62 10.52 0.61 0.05
N GLU A 63 9.44 0.52 0.83
CA GLU A 63 8.09 0.24 0.32
C GLU A 63 7.64 1.27 -0.72
N GLU A 64 7.80 2.57 -0.47
CA GLU A 64 7.35 3.60 -1.42
C GLU A 64 8.14 3.59 -2.73
N PHE A 65 9.45 3.30 -2.68
CA PHE A 65 10.24 3.15 -3.90
C PHE A 65 9.88 1.88 -4.68
N MET A 66 9.61 0.77 -3.98
CA MET A 66 9.13 -0.46 -4.62
C MET A 66 7.76 -0.26 -5.28
N LEU A 67 6.84 0.47 -4.61
CA LEU A 67 5.55 0.82 -5.20
C LEU A 67 5.72 1.69 -6.45
N LEU A 68 6.57 2.71 -6.40
CA LEU A 68 6.84 3.57 -7.56
C LEU A 68 7.41 2.79 -8.74
N ALA A 69 8.36 1.88 -8.48
CA ALA A 69 8.94 1.02 -9.50
C ALA A 69 7.87 0.11 -10.12
N ASN A 70 7.07 -0.56 -9.29
CA ASN A 70 6.01 -1.46 -9.75
C ASN A 70 4.97 -0.73 -10.62
N VAL A 71 4.55 0.47 -10.23
CA VAL A 71 3.61 1.28 -11.03
C VAL A 71 4.24 1.70 -12.36
N SER A 72 5.52 2.09 -12.35
CA SER A 72 6.22 2.53 -13.56
C SER A 72 6.39 1.39 -14.56
N VAL A 73 6.77 0.20 -14.10
CA VAL A 73 6.89 -0.99 -14.94
C VAL A 73 5.50 -1.44 -15.42
N ALA A 74 4.49 -1.44 -14.55
CA ALA A 74 3.12 -1.81 -14.93
C ALA A 74 2.57 -0.91 -16.05
N GLN A 75 2.81 0.41 -15.99
CA GLN A 75 2.44 1.32 -17.08
C GLN A 75 3.16 0.92 -18.37
N LYS A 76 4.49 0.73 -18.29
CA LYS A 76 5.32 0.45 -19.46
C LYS A 76 4.92 -0.84 -20.17
N ILE A 77 4.72 -1.93 -19.43
CA ILE A 77 4.34 -3.22 -20.04
C ILE A 77 2.92 -3.18 -20.60
N TYR A 78 2.01 -2.39 -20.01
CA TYR A 78 0.65 -2.25 -20.51
C TYR A 78 0.60 -1.42 -21.79
N ASP A 79 1.42 -0.36 -21.87
CA ASP A 79 1.53 0.47 -23.07
C ASP A 79 2.12 -0.31 -24.26
N GLU A 80 3.03 -1.26 -24.00
CA GLU A 80 3.67 -2.07 -25.05
C GLU A 80 2.88 -3.33 -25.41
N PHE A 81 2.29 -4.03 -24.44
CA PHE A 81 1.64 -5.32 -24.61
C PHE A 81 0.29 -5.38 -23.88
N PRO A 82 -0.74 -4.62 -24.30
CA PRO A 82 -1.99 -4.48 -23.55
C PRO A 82 -2.74 -5.80 -23.33
N GLU A 83 -2.67 -6.73 -24.29
CA GLU A 83 -3.36 -8.03 -24.21
C GLU A 83 -2.60 -9.10 -23.40
N PHE A 84 -1.28 -8.94 -23.24
CA PHE A 84 -0.40 -9.94 -22.63
C PHE A 84 0.28 -9.46 -21.34
N ALA A 85 0.00 -8.23 -20.91
CA ALA A 85 0.55 -7.67 -19.70
C ALA A 85 0.00 -8.41 -18.47
N LEU A 86 0.90 -9.04 -17.71
CA LEU A 86 0.57 -9.64 -16.42
C LEU A 86 0.45 -8.55 -15.35
N LEU A 87 -0.77 -8.24 -14.96
CA LEU A 87 -1.09 -7.18 -13.98
C LEU A 87 -1.81 -7.75 -12.75
N ARG A 88 -1.72 -7.02 -11.63
CA ARG A 88 -2.41 -7.34 -10.37
C ARG A 88 -3.44 -6.27 -10.03
N LYS A 89 -4.70 -6.67 -9.87
CA LYS A 89 -5.82 -5.80 -9.46
C LYS A 89 -6.44 -6.28 -8.15
N HIS A 90 -6.82 -5.33 -7.30
CA HIS A 90 -7.64 -5.59 -6.11
C HIS A 90 -9.05 -5.02 -6.36
N PRO A 91 -10.11 -5.85 -6.39
CA PRO A 91 -11.48 -5.36 -6.57
C PRO A 91 -11.98 -4.62 -5.32
N ALA A 92 -12.96 -3.74 -5.50
CA ALA A 92 -13.62 -3.08 -4.38
C ALA A 92 -14.38 -4.14 -3.53
N PRO A 93 -14.26 -4.12 -2.20
CA PRO A 93 -15.01 -5.04 -1.35
C PRO A 93 -16.52 -4.73 -1.43
N PRO A 94 -17.39 -5.74 -1.33
CA PRO A 94 -18.83 -5.53 -1.36
C PRO A 94 -19.29 -4.69 -0.14
N PRO A 95 -20.31 -3.81 -0.29
CA PRO A 95 -20.76 -2.92 0.77
C PRO A 95 -21.16 -3.65 2.08
N SER A 96 -21.74 -4.84 1.95
CA SER A 96 -22.17 -5.67 3.09
C SER A 96 -21.05 -6.01 4.07
N ASN A 97 -19.81 -6.10 3.59
CA ASN A 97 -18.66 -6.40 4.45
C ASN A 97 -18.35 -5.25 5.43
N TYR A 98 -18.78 -4.03 5.11
CA TYR A 98 -18.57 -2.86 5.96
C TYR A 98 -19.68 -2.66 6.98
N ASP A 99 -20.83 -3.33 6.85
CA ASP A 99 -22.00 -3.08 7.72
C ASP A 99 -21.68 -3.32 9.21
N ILE A 100 -20.94 -4.40 9.50
CA ILE A 100 -20.52 -4.72 10.87
C ILE A 100 -19.60 -3.63 11.41
N LEU A 101 -18.63 -3.19 10.60
CA LEU A 101 -17.68 -2.15 10.97
C LEU A 101 -18.40 -0.80 11.20
N VAL A 102 -19.33 -0.43 10.34
CA VAL A 102 -20.12 0.81 10.45
C VAL A 102 -21.02 0.77 11.67
N LYS A 103 -21.69 -0.35 11.95
CA LYS A 103 -22.51 -0.52 13.17
C LYS A 103 -21.65 -0.40 14.44
N ALA A 104 -20.48 -1.03 14.46
CA ALA A 104 -19.54 -0.94 15.59
C ALA A 104 -18.98 0.49 15.77
N ALA A 105 -18.73 1.21 14.68
CA ALA A 105 -18.29 2.60 14.73
C ALA A 105 -19.38 3.54 15.25
N LYS A 106 -20.65 3.32 14.89
CA LYS A 106 -21.79 4.12 15.38
C LYS A 106 -22.11 3.87 16.86
N SER A 107 -21.92 2.64 17.36
CA SER A 107 -22.20 2.30 18.75
C SER A 107 -21.14 2.83 19.73
N LYS A 108 -19.89 2.98 19.28
CA LYS A 108 -18.85 3.70 20.02
C LYS A 108 -18.95 5.20 19.71
N ALA A 109 -19.57 5.95 20.62
CA ALA A 109 -19.76 7.39 20.50
C ALA A 109 -18.46 8.11 20.05
N GLY A 110 -18.51 8.74 18.87
CA GLY A 110 -17.43 9.60 18.36
C GLY A 110 -16.90 9.28 16.95
N PHE A 111 -17.23 8.11 16.36
CA PHE A 111 -16.76 7.76 15.01
C PHE A 111 -17.85 7.91 13.94
N PHE A 112 -17.78 9.00 13.16
CA PHE A 112 -18.55 9.14 11.93
C PHE A 112 -17.83 8.44 10.77
N TYR A 113 -18.36 7.29 10.34
CA TYR A 113 -17.93 6.68 9.08
C TYR A 113 -18.56 7.44 7.91
N ARG A 114 -17.75 8.16 7.12
CA ARG A 114 -18.19 8.66 5.81
C ARG A 114 -17.92 7.57 4.77
N SER A 115 -18.99 7.09 4.14
CA SER A 115 -18.93 6.36 2.88
C SER A 115 -18.58 7.32 1.73
N HIS A 116 -17.42 7.99 1.79
CA HIS A 116 -16.81 8.40 0.53
C HIS A 116 -16.36 7.12 -0.15
N GLU A 117 -16.47 7.03 -1.48
CA GLU A 117 -15.95 5.94 -2.30
C GLU A 117 -14.61 5.45 -1.73
N PHE A 118 -14.69 4.41 -0.90
CA PHE A 118 -13.58 3.84 -0.15
C PHE A 118 -12.86 2.89 -1.11
N ILE A 119 -12.43 3.45 -2.23
CA ILE A 119 -11.72 2.70 -3.23
C ILE A 119 -10.32 2.55 -2.68
N ILE A 120 -9.96 1.30 -2.42
CA ILE A 120 -8.59 0.83 -2.32
C ILE A 120 -7.92 1.25 -3.63
N LYS A 121 -7.45 2.50 -3.71
CA LYS A 121 -6.64 3.05 -4.79
C LYS A 121 -5.19 2.61 -4.61
N SER A 122 -4.99 1.36 -4.20
CA SER A 122 -3.69 0.73 -4.09
C SER A 122 -3.40 0.02 -5.41
N CYS A 123 -2.35 0.47 -6.09
CA CYS A 123 -1.91 0.12 -7.44
C CYS A 123 -2.80 0.53 -8.63
N ALA A 124 -4.11 0.28 -8.65
CA ALA A 124 -4.89 0.41 -9.90
C ALA A 124 -5.23 1.86 -10.30
N PHE A 125 -5.44 2.77 -9.34
CA PHE A 125 -5.99 4.10 -9.65
C PHE A 125 -4.93 5.12 -10.10
N TRP A 126 -3.66 4.89 -9.79
CA TRP A 126 -2.60 5.80 -10.22
C TRP A 126 -2.32 5.72 -11.73
N LEU A 127 -2.62 4.58 -12.36
CA LEU A 127 -2.62 4.41 -13.81
C LEU A 127 -3.92 4.96 -14.43
N ALA A 128 -5.08 4.72 -13.79
CA ALA A 128 -6.39 5.12 -14.32
C ALA A 128 -6.63 6.65 -14.32
N GLY A 129 -6.10 7.39 -13.35
CA GLY A 129 -6.30 8.84 -13.25
C GLY A 129 -5.64 9.68 -14.35
N ARG A 130 -4.77 9.07 -15.17
CA ARG A 130 -4.15 9.71 -16.35
C ARG A 130 -4.66 9.13 -17.67
N LEU A 131 -5.50 8.08 -17.61
CA LEU A 131 -6.07 7.38 -18.77
C LEU A 131 -7.60 7.54 -18.87
N SER A 132 -8.23 8.38 -18.03
CA SER A 132 -9.69 8.56 -17.98
C SER A 132 -10.27 9.40 -19.13
N GLU A 133 -9.67 9.40 -20.31
CA GLU A 133 -10.30 9.91 -21.53
C GLU A 133 -10.77 8.80 -22.48
N SER A 134 -10.58 7.51 -22.15
CA SER A 134 -11.14 6.41 -22.95
C SER A 134 -12.03 5.49 -22.11
N ASP A 135 -13.32 5.52 -22.42
CA ASP A 135 -14.45 4.80 -21.81
C ASP A 135 -14.41 3.26 -21.89
N HIS A 136 -13.23 2.64 -21.98
CA HIS A 136 -13.12 1.21 -22.31
C HIS A 136 -13.10 0.25 -21.11
N TRP A 137 -13.14 0.73 -19.88
CA TRP A 137 -12.94 -0.10 -18.68
C TRP A 137 -14.22 -0.76 -18.10
N LYS A 138 -15.38 -0.66 -18.77
CA LYS A 138 -16.63 -1.23 -18.25
C LYS A 138 -16.90 -2.70 -18.64
N SER A 139 -16.12 -3.36 -19.49
CA SER A 139 -16.55 -4.64 -20.08
C SER A 139 -15.83 -5.92 -19.63
N VAL A 140 -14.93 -5.87 -18.63
CA VAL A 140 -14.29 -7.12 -18.16
C VAL A 140 -14.69 -7.40 -16.71
N SER A 141 -15.85 -8.07 -16.60
CA SER A 141 -16.31 -8.81 -15.41
C SER A 141 -15.94 -10.27 -15.55
#